data_AF-A0A6C0H861-F1
#
_entry.id   AF-A0A6C0H861-F1
#
_cell.length_a   1.000
_cell.length_b   1.000
_cell.length_c   1.000
_cell.angle_alpha   90.00
_cell.angle_beta   90.00
_cell.angle_gamma   90.00
#
_symmetry.space_group_name_H-M   'P 1'
#
loop_
_entity.id
_entity.type
_entity.pdbx_description
1 polymer ?
#
loop_
_entity_poly.entity_id
_entity_poly.type
_entity_poly.pdbx_seq_one_letter_code
_entity_poly.pdbx_strand_id
1 'polypeptide(L)' 'MDTIHKLISESNNEYNNRIKYIEKLLANNITLKEAIRMSKVWYCIKYKNCYYNKELYKYIINYDK' A
#
# COMPACT_ATOMS: atom_id res chain seq x y z
N MET A 1 -18.98 -1.48 3.43
CA MET A 1 -18.25 -0.21 3.26
C MET A 1 -16.80 -0.52 3.50
N ASP A 2 -15.91 -0.24 2.54
CA ASP A 2 -14.49 -0.58 2.67
C ASP A 2 -13.84 0.34 3.71
N THR A 3 -13.21 -0.23 4.74
CA THR A 3 -12.55 0.52 5.81
C THR A 3 -11.08 0.14 5.88
N ILE A 4 -10.21 1.11 6.20
CA ILE A 4 -8.78 0.85 6.32
C ILE A 4 -8.49 0.34 7.73
N HIS A 5 -8.12 -0.93 7.85
CA HIS A 5 -7.71 -1.54 9.10
C HIS A 5 -6.19 -1.68 9.17
N LYS A 6 -5.64 -1.56 10.38
CA LYS A 6 -4.23 -1.86 10.65
C LYS A 6 -3.93 -3.35 10.46
N LEU A 7 -2.81 -3.68 9.83
CA LEU A 7 -2.41 -5.08 9.67
C LEU A 7 -1.82 -5.60 10.98
N ILE A 8 -1.99 -6.90 11.27
CA ILE A 8 -1.55 -7.51 12.53
C ILE A 8 -0.04 -7.30 12.77
N SER A 9 0.75 -7.42 11.72
CA SER A 9 2.22 -7.33 11.78
C SER A 9 2.76 -5.90 11.69
N GLU A 10 1.87 -4.91 11.67
CA GLU A 10 2.21 -3.52 11.37
C GLU A 10 2.50 -2.75 12.66
N SER A 11 3.63 -2.03 12.69
CA SER A 11 3.85 -1.02 13.73
C SER A 11 2.93 0.19 13.52
N ASN A 12 2.77 1.06 14.52
CA ASN A 12 2.00 2.30 14.32
C ASN A 12 2.63 3.20 13.25
N ASN A 13 3.96 3.22 13.16
CA ASN A 13 4.66 4.00 12.15
C ASN A 13 4.44 3.44 10.74
N GLU A 14 4.54 2.12 10.58
CA GLU A 14 4.24 1.44 9.32
C GLU A 14 2.80 1.69 8.87
N TYR A 15 1.84 1.64 9.81
CA TYR A 15 0.44 1.92 9.54
C TYR A 15 0.25 3.33 9.00
N ASN A 16 0.81 4.33 9.68
CA ASN A 16 0.73 5.71 9.23
C ASN A 16 1.36 5.91 7.85
N ASN A 17 2.48 5.25 7.56
CA ASN A 17 3.09 5.31 6.24
C ASN A 17 2.22 4.64 5.16
N ARG A 18 1.55 3.52 5.50
CA ARG A 18 0.62 2.86 4.60
C ARG A 18 -0.63 3.71 4.34
N ILE A 19 -1.14 4.43 5.35
CA ILE A 19 -2.24 5.40 5.17
C ILE A 19 -1.84 6.49 4.18
N LYS A 20 -0.66 7.12 4.36
CA LYS A 20 -0.14 8.12 3.42
C LYS A 20 -0.03 7.58 1.99
N TYR A 21 0.41 6.33 1.84
CA TYR A 21 0.46 5.67 0.53
C TYR A 21 -0.95 5.49 -0.07
N ILE A 22 -1.95 5.08 0.73
CA ILE A 22 -3.34 4.98 0.28
C ILE A 22 -3.88 6.35 -0.15
N GLU A 23 -3.60 7.42 0.60
CA GLU A 23 -4.00 8.78 0.25
C GLU A 23 -3.44 9.22 -1.12
N LYS A 24 -2.17 8.88 -1.42
CA LYS A 24 -1.59 9.11 -2.75
C LYS A 24 -2.33 8.36 -3.85
N LEU A 25 -2.73 7.11 -3.63
CA LEU A 25 -3.49 6.33 -4.61
C LEU A 25 -4.87 6.93 -4.87
N LEU A 26 -5.58 7.32 -3.80
CA LEU A 26 -6.88 7.97 -3.88
C LEU A 26 -6.80 9.29 -4.67
N ALA A 27 -5.74 10.08 -4.45
CA ALA A 27 -5.49 11.30 -5.22
C ALA A 27 -5.25 11.03 -6.72
N ASN A 28 -4.86 9.81 -7.09
CA ASN A 28 -4.73 9.36 -8.47
C ASN A 28 -5.99 8.64 -9.01
N ASN A 29 -7.16 8.90 -8.41
CA ASN A 29 -8.46 8.32 -8.79
C ASN A 29 -8.55 6.79 -8.67
N ILE A 30 -7.68 6.16 -7.87
CA ILE A 30 -7.79 4.73 -7.58
C ILE A 30 -8.89 4.54 -6.52
N THR A 31 -9.78 3.58 -6.73
CA THR A 31 -10.86 3.28 -5.79
C THR A 31 -10.31 2.86 -4.42
N LEU A 32 -11.01 3.17 -3.33
CA LEU A 32 -10.58 2.79 -1.98
C LEU A 32 -10.31 1.29 -1.83
N LYS A 33 -11.18 0.45 -2.41
CA LYS A 33 -11.01 -1.01 -2.43
C LYS A 33 -9.68 -1.42 -3.04
N GLU A 34 -9.33 -0.85 -4.19
CA GLU A 34 -8.10 -1.17 -4.89
C GLU A 34 -6.88 -0.56 -4.19
N ALA A 35 -7.01 0.66 -3.66
CA ALA A 35 -5.96 1.29 -2.87
C ALA A 35 -5.59 0.47 -1.64
N ILE A 36 -6.59 -0.11 -0.95
CA ILE A 36 -6.36 -1.03 0.17
C ILE A 36 -5.58 -2.26 -0.29
N ARG A 37 -5.94 -2.88 -1.43
CA ARG A 37 -5.22 -4.05 -1.97
C ARG A 37 -3.78 -3.71 -2.31
N MET A 38 -3.57 -2.62 -3.05
CA MET A 38 -2.24 -2.15 -3.42
C MET A 38 -1.38 -1.80 -2.19
N SER A 39 -1.98 -1.21 -1.16
CA SER A 39 -1.26 -0.85 0.07
C SER A 39 -0.71 -2.07 0.83
N LYS A 40 -1.38 -3.23 0.74
CA LYS A 40 -0.90 -4.48 1.34
C LYS A 40 0.32 -5.01 0.60
N VAL A 41 0.30 -4.96 -0.73
CA VAL A 41 1.43 -5.35 -1.58
C VAL A 41 2.62 -4.42 -1.32
N TRP A 42 2.38 -3.11 -1.31
CA TRP A 42 3.39 -2.11 -0.97
C TRP A 42 4.00 -2.34 0.41
N TYR A 43 3.19 -2.62 1.43
CA TYR A 43 3.65 -2.93 2.78
C TYR A 43 4.59 -4.14 2.80
N CYS A 44 4.21 -5.22 2.11
CA CYS A 44 5.03 -6.42 1.98
C CYS A 44 6.37 -6.15 1.28
N ILE A 45 6.36 -5.36 0.20
CA ILE A 45 7.58 -4.96 -0.51
C ILE A 45 8.49 -4.13 0.41
N LYS A 46 7.95 -3.12 1.08
CA LYS A 46 8.72 -2.13 1.85
C LYS A 46 9.26 -2.67 3.18
N TYR A 47 8.47 -3.46 3.90
CA TYR A 47 8.78 -3.84 5.28
C TYR A 47 8.98 -5.35 5.50
N LYS A 48 8.57 -6.20 4.55
CA LYS A 48 8.69 -7.66 4.66
C LYS A 48 9.63 -8.27 3.63
N ASN A 49 10.31 -7.45 2.81
CA ASN A 49 11.21 -7.90 1.74
C ASN A 49 10.55 -8.90 0.78
N CYS A 50 9.24 -8.78 0.55
CA CYS A 50 8.53 -9.67 -0.36
C CYS A 50 8.85 -9.31 -1.82
N TYR A 51 9.12 -10.33 -2.63
CA TYR A 51 9.36 -10.19 -4.06
C TYR A 51 8.07 -10.44 -4.84
N TYR A 52 7.82 -9.55 -5.79
CA TYR A 52 6.72 -9.66 -6.74
C TYR A 52 7.28 -9.57 -8.15
N ASN A 53 6.47 -9.92 -9.14
CA ASN A 53 6.87 -9.76 -10.53
C ASN A 53 7.21 -8.28 -10.83
N LYS A 54 8.08 -8.08 -11.83
CA LYS A 54 8.65 -6.76 -12.14
C LYS A 54 7.60 -5.70 -12.49
N GLU A 55 6.52 -6.11 -13.15
CA GLU A 55 5.43 -5.19 -13.56
C GLU A 55 4.65 -4.69 -12.35
N LEU A 56 4.21 -5.60 -11.48
CA LEU A 56 3.51 -5.26 -10.25
C LEU A 56 4.39 -4.42 -9.32
N TYR A 57 5.66 -4.79 -9.16
CA TYR A 57 6.60 -4.00 -8.36
C TYR A 57 6.70 -2.56 -8.89
N LYS A 58 6.92 -2.38 -10.19
CA LYS A 58 7.00 -1.05 -10.81
C LYS A 58 5.72 -0.26 -10.62
N TYR A 59 4.57 -0.91 -10.83
CA TYR A 59 3.26 -0.27 -10.67
C TYR A 59 3.04 0.23 -9.25
N ILE A 60 3.35 -0.60 -8.25
CA ILE A 60 3.20 -0.26 -6.83
C ILE A 60 4.17 0.85 -6.41
N ILE A 61 5.46 0.75 -6.76
CA ILE A 61 6.48 1.73 -6.35
C ILE A 61 6.32 3.08 -7.07
N ASN A 62 5.62 3.13 -8.20
CA ASN A 62 5.37 4.38 -8.92
C ASN A 62 4.67 5.44 -8.07
N TYR A 63 3.86 5.01 -7.10
CA TYR A 63 3.11 5.89 -6.19
C TYR A 63 3.85 6.16 -4.86
N ASP A 64 4.99 5.52 -4.62
CA ASP A 64 5.79 5.73 -3.39
C ASP A 64 6.64 7.01 -3.46
N LYS A 65 6.92 7.49 -4.68
CA LYS A 65 7.74 8.68 -4.95
C LYS A 65 7.14 9.99 -4.42
#